data_AF-A0A8J8C3Y3-F1
#
_entry.id   AF-A0A8J8C3Y3-F1
#
_cell.length_a   1.000
_cell.length_b   1.000
_cell.length_c   1.000
_cell.angle_alpha   90.00
_cell.angle_beta   90.00
_cell.angle_gamma   90.00
#
_symmetry.space_group_name_H-M   'P 1'
#
loop_
_entity.id
_entity.type
_entity.pdbx_description
1 polymer ?
#
loop_
_entity_poly.entity_id
_entity_poly.type
_entity_poly.pdbx_seq_one_letter_code
_entity_poly.pdbx_strand_id
1 'polypeptide(L)' 'MAIRRGEFERIRSVLDEADADGPFTAREILDLLAEHDEDFDSAHRVATVLGRRAGTDEVEVIEGRPYRYRVSELGN' A
#
# COMPACT_ATOMS: atom_id res chain seq x y z
N MET A 1 -13.35 8.91 15.79
CA MET A 1 -13.11 9.54 14.45
C MET A 1 -11.61 9.65 14.19
N ALA A 2 -10.97 8.55 13.77
CA ALA A 2 -9.54 8.51 13.46
C ALA A 2 -9.23 7.53 12.30
N ILE A 3 -10.17 7.40 11.34
CA ILE A 3 -10.16 6.29 10.37
C ILE A 3 -9.05 6.45 9.30
N ARG A 4 -8.45 7.65 9.14
CA ARG A 4 -7.52 7.94 8.03
C ARG A 4 -6.05 7.58 8.28
N ARG A 5 -5.61 7.32 9.52
CA ARG A 5 -4.23 6.85 9.78
C ARG A 5 -4.11 5.33 9.62
N GLY A 6 -5.20 4.59 9.88
CA GLY A 6 -5.20 3.13 9.82
C GLY A 6 -5.25 2.54 8.41
N GLU A 7 -5.64 3.30 7.37
CA GLU A 7 -5.68 2.78 6.00
C GLU A 7 -4.29 2.34 5.51
N PHE A 8 -3.26 3.13 5.80
CA PHE A 8 -1.89 2.76 5.47
C PHE A 8 -1.39 1.58 6.31
N GLU A 9 -1.70 1.58 7.61
CA GLU A 9 -1.28 0.50 8.51
C GLU A 9 -1.89 -0.85 8.11
N ARG A 10 -3.16 -0.86 7.64
CA ARG A 10 -3.79 -2.05 7.08
C ARG A 10 -3.13 -2.51 5.79
N ILE A 11 -2.86 -1.57 4.87
CA ILE A 11 -2.11 -1.89 3.64
C ILE A 11 -0.75 -2.50 4.00
N ARG A 12 -0.03 -1.91 4.95
CA ARG A 12 1.25 -2.44 5.41
C ARG A 12 1.11 -3.83 6.02
N SER A 13 0.12 -4.04 6.90
CA SER A 13 -0.14 -5.35 7.54
C SER A 13 -0.38 -6.43 6.50
N VAL A 14 -1.24 -6.18 5.51
CA VAL A 14 -1.52 -7.16 4.46
C VAL A 14 -0.31 -7.44 3.60
N LEU A 15 0.49 -6.42 3.26
CA LEU A 15 1.72 -6.63 2.50
C LEU A 15 2.77 -7.44 3.28
N ASP A 16 2.88 -7.20 4.58
CA ASP A 16 3.73 -7.94 5.53
C ASP A 16 3.26 -9.41 5.65
N GLU A 17 1.94 -9.63 5.82
CA GLU A 17 1.32 -10.95 5.85
C GLU A 17 1.45 -11.72 4.53
N ALA A 18 1.48 -11.00 3.40
CA ALA A 18 1.65 -11.57 2.06
C ALA A 18 3.12 -11.77 1.65
N ASP A 19 4.10 -11.44 2.51
CA ASP A 19 5.54 -11.49 2.21
C ASP A 19 5.86 -10.67 0.93
N ALA A 20 5.19 -9.54 0.79
CA ALA A 20 5.15 -8.73 -0.43
C ALA A 20 6.24 -7.63 -0.40
N ASP A 21 7.51 -8.04 -0.48
CA ASP A 21 8.68 -7.13 -0.55
C ASP A 21 8.90 -6.46 -1.92
N GLY A 22 8.13 -6.90 -2.93
CA GLY A 22 8.23 -6.42 -4.30
C GLY A 22 7.64 -5.02 -4.52
N PRO A 23 8.01 -4.35 -5.62
CA PRO A 23 7.31 -3.16 -6.06
C PRO A 23 5.99 -3.56 -6.73
N PHE A 24 4.87 -3.34 -6.06
CA PHE A 24 3.54 -3.69 -6.57
C PHE A 24 2.82 -2.48 -7.15
N THR A 25 2.02 -2.72 -8.17
CA THR A 25 1.08 -1.72 -8.67
C THR A 25 -0.06 -1.54 -7.66
N ALA A 26 -0.70 -0.38 -7.68
CA ALA A 26 -1.85 -0.15 -6.80
C ALA A 26 -3.02 -1.13 -7.03
N ARG A 27 -3.04 -1.81 -8.19
CA ARG A 27 -4.04 -2.84 -8.50
C ARG A 27 -3.66 -4.19 -7.89
N GLU A 28 -2.40 -4.60 -7.99
CA GLU A 28 -1.93 -5.82 -7.30
C GLU A 28 -2.10 -5.70 -5.79
N ILE A 29 -1.80 -4.53 -5.21
CA ILE A 29 -2.04 -4.29 -3.78
C ILE A 29 -3.54 -4.36 -3.46
N LEU A 30 -4.42 -3.85 -4.33
CA LEU A 30 -5.87 -3.97 -4.15
C LEU A 30 -6.33 -5.43 -4.16
N ASP A 31 -5.80 -6.23 -5.07
CA ASP A 31 -6.15 -7.65 -5.17
C ASP A 31 -5.71 -8.39 -3.90
N LEU A 32 -4.49 -8.14 -3.39
CA LEU A 32 -4.02 -8.68 -2.10
C LEU A 32 -4.92 -8.24 -0.93
N LEU A 33 -5.31 -6.97 -0.87
CA LEU A 33 -6.23 -6.48 0.15
C LEU A 33 -7.58 -7.20 0.11
N ALA A 34 -8.12 -7.43 -1.10
CA ALA A 34 -9.35 -8.16 -1.27
C ALA A 34 -9.22 -9.64 -0.84
N GLU A 35 -8.06 -10.26 -1.06
CA GLU A 35 -7.76 -11.63 -0.59
C GLU A 35 -7.70 -11.74 0.95
N HIS A 36 -7.37 -10.64 1.63
CA HIS A 36 -7.28 -10.55 3.10
C HIS A 36 -8.53 -9.91 3.75
N ASP A 37 -9.67 -9.88 3.05
CA ASP A 37 -10.95 -9.31 3.55
C ASP A 37 -10.87 -7.80 3.92
N GLU A 38 -9.98 -7.03 3.30
CA GLU A 38 -9.88 -5.58 3.50
C GLU A 38 -10.84 -4.79 2.57
N ASP A 39 -11.65 -3.91 3.16
CA ASP A 39 -12.63 -3.06 2.46
C ASP A 39 -11.97 -1.86 1.73
N PHE A 40 -11.24 -2.15 0.65
CA PHE A 40 -10.76 -1.13 -0.30
C PHE A 40 -11.57 -1.14 -1.59
N ASP A 41 -12.26 -0.03 -1.86
CA ASP A 41 -13.15 0.07 -3.02
C ASP A 41 -12.43 0.20 -4.37
N SER A 42 -11.14 0.60 -4.39
CA SER A 42 -10.44 0.96 -5.62
C SER A 42 -8.91 1.07 -5.49
N ALA A 43 -8.21 0.65 -6.54
CA ALA A 43 -6.76 0.84 -6.70
C ALA A 43 -6.36 2.32 -6.65
N HIS A 44 -7.22 3.24 -7.10
CA HIS A 44 -6.95 4.68 -7.01
C HIS A 44 -6.90 5.19 -5.56
N ARG A 45 -7.70 4.61 -4.66
CA ARG A 45 -7.67 4.92 -3.22
C ARG A 45 -6.35 4.46 -2.62
N VAL A 46 -5.93 3.24 -2.94
CA VAL A 46 -4.62 2.68 -2.55
C VAL A 46 -3.48 3.58 -3.05
N ALA A 47 -3.49 3.94 -4.33
CA ALA A 47 -2.50 4.85 -4.92
C ALA A 47 -2.46 6.22 -4.22
N THR A 48 -3.61 6.75 -3.79
CA THR A 48 -3.70 8.03 -3.07
C THR A 48 -3.12 7.94 -1.66
N VAL A 49 -3.38 6.84 -0.94
CA VAL A 49 -2.82 6.60 0.40
C VAL A 49 -1.30 6.43 0.32
N LEU A 50 -0.83 5.56 -0.58
CA LEU A 50 0.60 5.32 -0.80
C LEU A 50 1.30 6.57 -1.33
N GLY A 51 0.69 7.28 -2.27
CA GLY A 51 1.22 8.53 -2.83
C GLY A 51 1.31 9.68 -1.82
N ARG A 52 0.48 9.67 -0.76
CA ARG A 52 0.61 10.64 0.35
C ARG A 52 1.78 10.31 1.28
N ARG A 53 2.12 9.03 1.42
CA ARG A 53 3.27 8.56 2.23
C ARG A 53 4.56 8.51 1.43
N ALA A 54 4.48 8.55 0.10
CA ALA A 54 5.61 8.73 -0.79
C ALA A 54 6.40 9.98 -0.40
N GLY A 55 7.62 9.80 0.10
CA GLY A 55 8.43 10.86 0.71
C GLY A 55 8.68 10.68 2.21
N THR A 56 8.07 9.67 2.83
CA THR A 56 8.49 9.09 4.11
C THR A 56 9.29 7.82 3.81
N ASP A 57 10.25 7.44 4.65
CA ASP A 57 11.04 6.19 4.50
C ASP A 57 10.17 4.90 4.51
N GLU A 58 8.86 5.03 4.76
CA GLU A 58 7.87 3.96 4.73
C GLU A 58 7.40 3.57 3.31
N VAL A 59 7.42 4.49 2.33
CA VAL A 59 6.89 4.22 0.98
C VAL A 59 7.77 4.82 -0.11
N GLU A 60 8.25 3.96 -1.00
CA GLU A 60 8.99 4.32 -2.20
C GLU A 60 8.08 4.21 -3.43
N VAL A 61 7.99 5.28 -4.22
CA VAL A 61 7.29 5.27 -5.50
C VAL A 61 8.32 5.08 -6.61
N ILE A 62 8.17 3.97 -7.33
CA ILE A 62 8.99 3.68 -8.50
C ILE A 62 8.24 4.16 -9.73
N GLU A 63 8.80 5.21 -10.33
CA GLU A 63 8.29 5.76 -11.58
C GLU A 63 8.43 4.72 -12.70
N GLY A 64 7.30 4.15 -13.09
CA GLY A 64 7.19 3.11 -14.11
C GLY A 64 5.86 3.23 -14.85
N ARG A 65 5.71 2.49 -15.94
CA ARG A 65 4.43 2.35 -16.64
C ARG A 65 4.01 0.88 -16.58
N PRO A 66 3.10 0.50 -15.67
CA PRO A 66 2.39 1.30 -14.64
C PRO A 66 3.26 1.72 -13.43
N TYR A 67 2.79 2.71 -12.66
CA TYR A 67 3.42 3.14 -11.40
C TYR A 67 3.44 2.00 -10.40
N ARG A 68 4.57 1.84 -9.69
CA ARG A 68 4.75 0.82 -8.67
C ARG A 68 5.09 1.46 -7.32
N TYR A 69 4.70 0.78 -6.27
CA TYR A 69 4.88 1.19 -4.89
C TYR A 69 5.59 0.07 -4.15
N ARG A 70 6.63 0.41 -3.42
CA ARG A 70 7.27 -0.47 -2.44
C ARG A 70 6.99 0.11 -1.07
N VAL A 71 6.42 -0.71 -0.19
CA VAL A 71 6.20 -0.34 1.21
C VAL A 71 7.32 -1.00 2.01
N SER A 72 8.06 -0.21 2.78
CA SER A 72 9.14 -0.72 3.62
C SER A 72 8.56 -1.22 4.94
N GLU A 73 9.02 -2.37 5.41
CA GLU A 73 8.67 -2.89 6.76
C GLU A 73 9.25 -2.04 7.90
N LEU A 74 10.21 -1.15 7.60
CA LEU A 74 10.93 -0.32 8.57
C LEU A 74 10.07 0.87 9.06
N GLY A 75 9.00 0.57 9.78
CA GLY A 75 8.50 1.45 10.83
C GLY A 75 9.27 1.17 12.11
N ASN A 76 10.33 1.93 12.41
CA ASN A 76 10.98 1.91 13.73
C ASN A 76 10.24 2.80 14.72
#